data_AF-A0A813J1A0-F1
#
_entry.id   AF-A0A813J1A0-F1
#
_cell.length_a   1.000
_cell.length_b   1.000
_cell.length_c   1.000
_cell.angle_alpha   90.00
_cell.angle_beta   90.00
_cell.angle_gamma   90.00
#
_symmetry.space_group_name_H-M   'P 1'
#
loop_
_entity.id
_entity.type
_entity.pdbx_description
1 polymer ?
#
loop_
_entity_poly.entity_id
_entity_poly.type
_entity_poly.pdbx_seq_one_letter_code
_entity_poly.pdbx_strand_id
1 'polypeptide(L)'
;EMKEGNAPEKMRALVLRLEEGKDLIQKIQDSKKEFDLLACVDENVKSQQEHLRYLEHSDIILKKVFAARDHYRKKLEKHVVSLKQVAKVTTLCEVPHDILLTAQQRSSQITFVRVKKAKMKIRKTQPTPGQLVLEQLGDQDGVVISEELKESVGIAVSYNLSELVGKGVVVRVNEILSKKVRKGLQVSFEFNDEGCLIQILHQSTLLKEFALTREHIFNMQASLKTTVLPYGDNFLWMNTLLLRRLLAWIAAEGAI
;
A
#
# COMPACT_ATOMS: atom_id res chain seq x y z
N GLU A 1 -0.53 -6.97 -65.87
CA GLU A 1 -0.20 -7.15 -64.44
C GLU A 1 -0.80 -6.00 -63.63
N MET A 2 -1.81 -6.27 -62.81
CA MET A 2 -2.16 -5.40 -61.68
C MET A 2 -1.96 -6.25 -60.42
N LYS A 3 -0.95 -5.89 -59.63
CA LYS A 3 -0.64 -6.57 -58.37
C LYS A 3 -1.75 -6.25 -57.37
N GLU A 4 -2.44 -7.28 -56.91
CA GLU A 4 -3.35 -7.24 -55.76
C GLU A 4 -2.60 -6.59 -54.59
N GLY A 5 -3.06 -5.42 -54.15
CA GLY A 5 -2.45 -4.78 -52.98
C GLY A 5 -2.63 -3.26 -52.82
N ASN A 6 -3.01 -2.50 -53.86
CA ASN A 6 -3.04 -1.03 -53.76
C ASN A 6 -4.42 -0.40 -54.03
N ALA A 7 -5.51 -1.03 -53.57
CA ALA A 7 -6.80 -0.35 -53.49
C ALA A 7 -6.88 0.49 -52.19
N PRO A 8 -7.38 1.75 -52.23
CA PRO A 8 -7.61 2.57 -51.03
C PRO A 8 -8.50 1.84 -50.01
N GLU A 9 -8.33 2.06 -48.71
CA GLU A 9 -9.08 1.34 -47.64
C GLU A 9 -10.60 1.32 -47.86
N LYS A 10 -11.19 2.44 -48.29
CA LYS A 10 -12.62 2.53 -48.61
C LYS A 10 -13.02 1.62 -49.76
N MET A 11 -12.13 1.39 -50.72
CA MET A 11 -12.34 0.54 -51.89
C MET A 11 -12.14 -0.93 -51.53
N ARG A 12 -11.22 -1.27 -50.60
CA ARG A 12 -11.10 -2.63 -50.04
C ARG A 12 -12.32 -3.03 -49.22
N ALA A 13 -12.82 -2.13 -48.37
CA ALA A 13 -14.04 -2.38 -47.60
C ALA A 13 -15.28 -2.57 -48.51
N LEU A 14 -15.30 -1.86 -49.65
CA LEU A 14 -16.36 -1.99 -50.64
C LEU A 14 -16.23 -3.29 -51.45
N VAL A 15 -15.01 -3.71 -51.78
CA VAL A 15 -14.73 -5.01 -52.42
C VAL A 15 -15.10 -6.17 -51.50
N LEU A 16 -14.75 -6.11 -50.21
CA LEU A 16 -15.16 -7.12 -49.23
C LEU A 16 -16.70 -7.23 -49.11
N ARG A 17 -17.40 -6.09 -49.05
CA ARG A 17 -18.88 -6.09 -49.06
C ARG A 17 -19.49 -6.62 -50.36
N LEU A 18 -18.83 -6.38 -51.49
CA LEU A 18 -19.25 -6.90 -52.79
C LEU A 18 -18.97 -8.40 -52.91
N GLU A 19 -17.89 -8.90 -52.32
CA GLU A 19 -17.57 -10.33 -52.22
C GLU A 19 -18.53 -11.06 -51.28
N GLU A 20 -18.84 -10.49 -50.11
CA GLU A 20 -19.88 -10.98 -49.21
C GLU A 20 -21.26 -10.99 -49.89
N GLY A 21 -21.59 -9.93 -50.64
CA GLY A 21 -22.80 -9.84 -51.45
C GLY A 21 -22.84 -10.86 -52.58
N LYS A 22 -21.70 -11.14 -53.23
CA LYS A 22 -21.56 -12.16 -54.26
C LYS A 22 -21.71 -13.56 -53.69
N ASP A 23 -21.15 -13.85 -52.53
CA ASP A 23 -21.30 -15.14 -51.84
C ASP A 23 -22.75 -15.38 -51.40
N LEU A 24 -23.45 -14.34 -50.97
CA LEU A 24 -24.89 -14.39 -50.73
C LEU A 24 -25.66 -14.69 -52.02
N ILE A 25 -25.35 -14.02 -53.14
CA ILE A 25 -25.98 -14.26 -54.45
C ILE A 25 -25.64 -15.65 -55.01
N GLN A 26 -24.44 -16.16 -54.77
CA GLN A 26 -24.03 -17.50 -55.18
C GLN A 26 -24.83 -18.57 -54.39
N LYS A 27 -25.00 -18.37 -53.07
CA LYS A 27 -25.88 -19.20 -52.24
C LYS A 27 -27.36 -19.09 -52.65
N ILE A 28 -27.80 -17.92 -53.15
CA ILE A 28 -29.13 -17.70 -53.75
C ILE A 28 -29.33 -18.55 -55.02
N GLN A 29 -28.29 -18.65 -55.85
CA GLN A 29 -28.36 -19.42 -57.10
C GLN A 29 -28.29 -20.94 -56.85
N ASP A 30 -27.57 -21.37 -55.82
CA ASP A 30 -27.40 -22.78 -55.47
C ASP A 30 -28.58 -23.34 -54.65
N SER A 31 -29.27 -22.50 -53.86
CA SER A 31 -30.51 -22.86 -53.16
C SER A 31 -31.73 -22.52 -54.01
N LYS A 32 -32.30 -23.52 -54.71
CA LYS A 32 -33.51 -23.36 -55.54
C LYS A 32 -34.81 -23.10 -54.74
N LYS A 33 -34.75 -22.57 -53.51
CA LYS A 33 -35.93 -22.27 -52.68
C LYS A 33 -35.77 -20.90 -52.01
N GLU A 34 -36.57 -19.95 -52.47
CA GLU A 34 -36.68 -18.56 -51.99
C GLU A 34 -36.87 -18.44 -50.46
N PHE A 35 -37.46 -19.47 -49.84
CA PHE A 35 -37.69 -19.55 -48.40
C PHE A 35 -36.41 -19.62 -47.55
N ASP A 36 -35.38 -20.32 -48.03
CA ASP A 36 -34.13 -20.51 -47.28
C ASP A 36 -33.29 -19.22 -47.24
N LEU A 37 -33.51 -18.34 -48.21
CA LEU A 37 -32.86 -17.02 -48.29
C LEU A 37 -33.49 -16.01 -47.37
N LEU A 38 -34.83 -15.99 -47.30
CA LEU A 38 -35.54 -15.18 -46.34
C LEU A 38 -35.15 -15.59 -44.91
N ALA A 39 -35.01 -16.89 -44.64
CA ALA A 39 -34.53 -17.38 -43.35
C ALA A 39 -33.09 -16.91 -43.03
N CYS A 40 -32.18 -16.95 -43.99
CA CYS A 40 -30.80 -16.48 -43.80
C CYS A 40 -30.72 -14.96 -43.59
N VAL A 41 -31.53 -14.18 -44.32
CA VAL A 41 -31.63 -12.73 -44.12
C VAL A 41 -32.21 -12.42 -42.73
N ASP A 42 -33.25 -13.12 -42.31
CA ASP A 42 -33.86 -12.96 -40.98
C ASP A 42 -32.89 -13.32 -39.85
N GLU A 43 -32.09 -14.37 -40.00
CA GLU A 43 -31.03 -14.73 -39.05
C GLU A 43 -29.94 -13.66 -38.95
N ASN A 44 -29.51 -13.11 -40.09
CA ASN A 44 -28.53 -12.02 -40.11
C ASN A 44 -29.09 -10.74 -39.47
N VAL A 45 -30.35 -10.40 -39.74
CA VAL A 45 -31.02 -9.25 -39.11
C VAL A 45 -31.13 -9.44 -37.60
N LYS A 46 -31.48 -10.65 -37.13
CA LYS A 46 -31.49 -10.97 -35.69
C LYS A 46 -30.11 -10.86 -35.06
N SER A 47 -29.08 -11.41 -35.69
CA SER A 47 -27.70 -11.33 -35.19
C SER A 47 -27.22 -9.88 -35.09
N GLN A 48 -27.54 -9.03 -36.08
CA GLN A 48 -27.22 -7.60 -36.04
C GLN A 48 -27.95 -6.87 -34.90
N GLN A 49 -29.23 -7.20 -34.65
CA GLN A 49 -29.98 -6.63 -33.53
C GLN A 49 -29.40 -7.04 -32.17
N GLU A 50 -28.99 -8.29 -32.02
CA GLU A 50 -28.34 -8.78 -30.79
C GLU A 50 -26.99 -8.11 -30.55
N HIS A 51 -26.18 -7.96 -31.60
CA HIS A 51 -24.91 -7.26 -31.52
C HIS A 51 -25.10 -5.77 -31.15
N LEU A 52 -26.12 -5.12 -31.71
CA LEU A 52 -26.46 -3.73 -31.38
C LEU A 52 -26.86 -3.59 -29.90
N ARG A 53 -27.70 -4.50 -29.38
CA ARG A 53 -28.05 -4.53 -27.95
C ARG A 53 -26.84 -4.74 -27.05
N TYR A 54 -25.91 -5.60 -27.45
CA TYR A 54 -24.66 -5.81 -26.72
C TYR A 54 -23.81 -4.53 -26.65
N LEU A 55 -23.66 -3.83 -27.78
CA LEU A 55 -22.92 -2.56 -27.83
C LEU A 55 -23.56 -1.47 -26.95
N GLU A 56 -24.88 -1.35 -27.00
CA GLU A 56 -25.62 -0.42 -26.13
C GLU A 56 -25.42 -0.74 -24.64
N HIS A 57 -25.47 -2.03 -24.28
CA HIS A 57 -25.23 -2.47 -22.92
C HIS A 57 -23.79 -2.18 -22.46
N SER A 58 -22.81 -2.42 -23.33
CA SER A 58 -21.40 -2.13 -23.08
C SER A 58 -21.16 -0.63 -22.85
N ASP A 59 -21.81 0.25 -23.62
CA ASP A 59 -21.71 1.70 -23.44
C ASP A 59 -22.25 2.16 -22.08
N ILE A 60 -23.37 1.58 -21.62
CA ILE A 60 -23.92 1.84 -20.28
C ILE A 60 -22.94 1.42 -19.19
N ILE A 61 -22.30 0.25 -19.32
CA ILE A 61 -21.30 -0.23 -18.36
C ILE A 61 -20.09 0.70 -18.35
N LEU A 62 -19.56 1.08 -19.52
CA LEU A 62 -18.42 1.99 -19.63
C LEU A 62 -18.70 3.33 -18.94
N LYS A 63 -19.88 3.91 -19.14
CA LYS A 63 -20.30 5.14 -18.44
C LYS A 63 -20.27 4.98 -16.92
N LYS A 64 -20.73 3.84 -16.38
CA LYS A 64 -20.66 3.55 -14.93
C LYS A 64 -19.21 3.45 -14.44
N VAL A 65 -18.34 2.78 -15.20
CA VAL A 65 -16.92 2.64 -14.87
C VAL A 65 -16.22 4.00 -14.85
N PHE A 66 -16.47 4.85 -15.85
CA PHE A 66 -15.90 6.19 -15.88
C PHE A 66 -16.40 7.06 -14.72
N ALA A 67 -17.69 7.02 -14.41
CA ALA A 67 -18.24 7.74 -13.26
C ALA A 67 -17.60 7.30 -11.93
N ALA A 68 -17.40 5.98 -11.74
CA ALA A 68 -16.75 5.44 -10.55
C ALA A 68 -15.27 5.87 -10.47
N ARG A 69 -14.55 5.82 -11.59
CA ARG A 69 -13.15 6.28 -11.69
C ARG A 69 -13.01 7.75 -11.32
N ASP A 70 -13.87 8.60 -11.87
CA ASP A 70 -13.82 10.05 -11.63
C ASP A 70 -14.21 10.38 -10.18
N HIS A 71 -15.15 9.65 -9.60
CA HIS A 71 -15.46 9.74 -8.18
C HIS A 71 -14.24 9.37 -7.31
N TYR A 72 -13.57 8.27 -7.64
CA TYR A 72 -12.36 7.83 -6.92
C TYR A 72 -11.23 8.86 -7.03
N ARG A 73 -11.01 9.42 -8.23
CA ARG A 73 -10.00 10.45 -8.47
C ARG A 73 -10.23 11.69 -7.60
N LYS A 74 -11.47 12.18 -7.54
CA LYS A 74 -11.84 13.31 -6.66
C LYS A 74 -11.63 12.99 -5.19
N LYS A 75 -11.96 11.77 -4.75
CA LYS A 75 -11.74 11.33 -3.36
C LYS A 75 -10.25 11.26 -3.02
N LEU A 76 -9.44 10.73 -3.95
CA LEU A 76 -7.99 10.65 -3.82
C LEU A 76 -7.37 12.04 -3.72
N GLU A 77 -7.74 12.97 -4.59
CA GLU A 77 -7.27 14.36 -4.54
C GLU A 77 -7.56 15.01 -3.18
N LYS A 78 -8.78 14.83 -2.64
CA LYS A 78 -9.12 15.31 -1.29
C LYS A 78 -8.25 14.67 -0.21
N HIS A 79 -8.00 13.36 -0.27
CA HIS A 79 -7.15 12.67 0.70
C HIS A 79 -5.69 13.12 0.60
N VAL A 80 -5.15 13.33 -0.60
CA VAL A 80 -3.80 13.86 -0.80
C VAL A 80 -3.67 15.26 -0.21
N VAL A 81 -4.65 16.15 -0.42
CA VAL A 81 -4.64 17.49 0.19
C VAL A 81 -4.67 17.41 1.71
N SER A 82 -5.54 16.56 2.28
CA SER A 82 -5.63 16.34 3.73
C SER A 82 -4.32 15.77 4.30
N LEU A 83 -3.71 14.78 3.64
CA LEU A 83 -2.43 14.22 4.04
C LEU A 83 -1.29 15.22 3.94
N LYS A 84 -1.26 16.08 2.90
CA LYS A 84 -0.30 17.19 2.81
C LYS A 84 -0.45 18.17 3.96
N GLN A 85 -1.68 18.48 4.38
CA GLN A 85 -1.93 19.33 5.55
C GLN A 85 -1.47 18.65 6.84
N VAL A 86 -1.81 17.38 7.06
CA VAL A 86 -1.36 16.59 8.21
C VAL A 86 0.16 16.49 8.23
N ALA A 87 0.80 16.23 7.09
CA ALA A 87 2.26 16.21 6.96
C ALA A 87 2.86 17.55 7.36
N LYS A 88 2.36 18.69 6.84
CA LYS A 88 2.82 20.03 7.23
C LYS A 88 2.66 20.30 8.73
N VAL A 89 1.52 19.96 9.32
CA VAL A 89 1.27 20.15 10.76
C VAL A 89 2.20 19.25 11.59
N THR A 90 2.44 18.02 11.13
CA THR A 90 3.28 17.02 11.83
C THR A 90 4.78 17.34 11.71
N THR A 91 5.23 17.84 10.56
CA THR A 91 6.63 18.23 10.35
C THR A 91 6.98 19.47 11.15
N LEU A 92 6.10 20.48 11.15
CA LEU A 92 6.32 21.76 11.83
C LEU A 92 6.03 21.70 13.33
N CYS A 93 5.24 20.72 13.81
CA CYS A 93 4.80 20.62 15.21
C CYS A 93 4.36 22.00 15.73
N GLU A 94 3.61 22.75 14.93
CA GLU A 94 3.18 24.11 15.28
C GLU A 94 1.91 24.05 16.12
N VAL A 95 1.94 24.76 17.26
CA VAL A 95 0.74 24.97 18.07
C VAL A 95 -0.05 26.09 17.39
N PRO A 96 -1.35 25.90 17.10
CA PRO A 96 -2.20 26.96 16.58
C PRO A 96 -2.06 28.26 17.39
N HIS A 97 -1.98 29.38 16.68
CA HIS A 97 -1.70 30.69 17.29
C HIS A 97 -2.73 31.05 18.37
N ASP A 98 -4.00 30.70 18.15
CA ASP A 98 -5.10 30.94 19.09
C ASP A 98 -4.88 30.26 20.45
N ILE A 99 -4.28 29.06 20.45
CA ILE A 99 -3.95 28.30 21.66
C ILE A 99 -2.76 28.94 22.38
N LEU A 100 -1.79 29.47 21.64
CA LEU A 100 -0.66 30.22 22.22
C LEU A 100 -1.16 31.51 22.89
N LEU A 101 -2.03 32.27 22.21
CA LEU A 101 -2.61 33.51 22.71
C LEU A 101 -3.46 33.27 23.97
N THR A 102 -4.34 32.27 23.96
CA THR A 102 -5.17 31.96 25.14
C THR A 102 -4.34 31.45 26.32
N ALA A 103 -3.29 30.67 26.08
CA ALA A 103 -2.40 30.24 27.15
C ALA A 103 -1.56 31.39 27.73
N GLN A 104 -1.10 32.33 26.88
CA GLN A 104 -0.45 33.56 27.34
C GLN A 104 -1.42 34.41 28.18
N GLN A 105 -2.65 34.60 27.73
CA GLN A 105 -3.69 35.31 28.48
C GLN A 105 -3.99 34.65 29.83
N ARG A 106 -3.92 33.32 29.92
CA ARG A 106 -4.16 32.54 31.14
C ARG A 106 -2.89 32.21 31.94
N SER A 107 -1.75 32.83 31.60
CA SER A 107 -0.43 32.55 32.22
C SER A 107 -0.10 31.06 32.35
N SER A 108 -0.60 30.25 31.42
CA SER A 108 -0.44 28.80 31.44
C SER A 108 0.76 28.40 30.59
N GLN A 109 1.72 27.70 31.19
CA GLN A 109 2.89 27.23 30.45
C GLN A 109 2.53 26.02 29.57
N ILE A 110 2.62 26.19 28.25
CA ILE A 110 2.38 25.09 27.31
C ILE A 110 3.63 24.20 27.22
N THR A 111 3.56 22.99 27.78
CA THR A 111 4.63 21.97 27.71
C THR A 111 5.01 21.60 26.28
N PHE A 112 4.06 21.71 25.33
CA PHE A 112 4.26 21.41 23.92
C PHE A 112 5.38 22.25 23.27
N VAL A 113 5.56 23.52 23.66
CA VAL A 113 6.63 24.38 23.12
C VAL A 113 8.01 23.87 23.54
N ARG A 114 8.14 23.38 24.78
CA ARG A 114 9.38 22.74 25.28
C ARG A 114 9.65 21.42 24.57
N VAL A 115 8.62 20.59 24.40
CA VAL A 115 8.72 19.29 23.70
C VAL A 115 9.09 19.51 22.23
N LYS A 116 8.55 20.53 21.55
CA LYS A 116 8.96 20.91 20.19
C LYS A 116 10.45 21.23 20.11
N LYS A 117 10.96 22.08 21.01
CA LYS A 117 12.39 22.43 21.06
C LYS A 117 13.27 21.19 21.30
N ALA A 118 12.86 20.32 22.22
CA ALA A 118 13.56 19.07 22.48
C ALA A 118 13.55 18.13 21.26
N LYS A 119 12.41 17.94 20.60
CA LYS A 119 12.26 17.10 19.41
C LYS A 119 13.07 17.64 18.22
N MET A 120 13.08 18.95 17.99
CA MET A 120 13.91 19.59 16.96
C MET A 120 15.40 19.48 17.27
N LYS A 121 15.79 19.53 18.56
CA LYS A 121 17.18 19.30 18.98
C LYS A 121 17.59 17.85 18.72
N ILE A 122 16.75 16.88 19.10
CA ILE A 122 16.98 15.45 18.86
C ILE A 122 17.14 15.17 17.36
N ARG A 123 16.26 15.73 16.51
CA ARG A 123 16.39 15.63 15.04
C ARG A 123 17.74 16.11 14.52
N LYS A 124 18.27 17.21 15.06
CA LYS A 124 19.59 17.74 14.66
C LYS A 124 20.76 16.90 15.18
N THR A 125 20.65 16.33 16.38
CA THR A 125 21.74 15.58 17.01
C THR A 125 21.77 14.10 16.64
N GLN A 126 20.62 13.54 16.29
CA GLN A 126 20.41 12.14 15.92
C GLN A 126 19.38 12.10 14.78
N PRO A 127 19.77 12.50 13.56
CA PRO A 127 18.88 12.43 12.42
C PRO A 127 18.53 10.95 12.17
N THR A 128 17.24 10.68 11.96
CA THR A 128 16.80 9.33 11.61
C THR A 128 17.33 8.97 10.22
N PRO A 129 17.55 7.69 9.89
CA PRO A 129 17.94 7.26 8.54
C PRO A 129 17.05 7.87 7.45
N GLY A 130 15.74 7.88 7.69
CA GLY A 130 14.81 8.51 6.75
C GLY A 130 14.89 10.05 6.64
N GLN A 131 15.41 10.73 7.66
CA GLN A 131 15.72 12.17 7.56
C GLN A 131 16.97 12.40 6.73
N LEU A 132 17.99 11.55 6.87
CA LEU A 132 19.20 11.61 6.04
C LEU A 132 18.86 11.40 4.57
N VAL A 133 18.00 10.42 4.25
CA VAL A 133 17.56 10.18 2.86
C VAL A 133 16.75 11.36 2.32
N LEU A 134 15.83 11.94 3.11
CA LEU A 134 15.06 13.13 2.70
C LEU A 134 15.93 14.38 2.52
N GLU A 135 16.94 14.58 3.37
CA GLU A 135 17.91 15.69 3.25
C GLU A 135 18.81 15.48 2.02
N GLN A 136 19.24 14.24 1.76
CA GLN A 136 20.00 13.88 0.55
C GLN A 136 19.16 14.04 -0.73
N LEU A 137 17.87 13.69 -0.69
CA LEU A 137 16.92 13.88 -1.80
C LEU A 137 16.54 15.35 -2.01
N GLY A 138 16.55 16.17 -0.95
CA GLY A 138 16.24 17.60 -1.02
C GLY A 138 17.34 18.43 -1.70
N ASP A 139 18.59 17.98 -1.62
CA ASP A 139 19.75 18.66 -2.21
C ASP A 139 20.13 18.13 -3.61
N GLN A 140 19.51 17.06 -4.09
CA GLN A 140 19.83 16.44 -5.38
C GLN A 140 18.58 16.28 -6.25
N ASP A 141 18.29 17.32 -7.05
CA ASP A 141 17.48 17.16 -8.25
C ASP A 141 18.15 16.13 -9.17
N GLY A 142 17.64 14.89 -9.17
CA GLY A 142 17.84 13.93 -10.26
C GLY A 142 18.80 12.77 -10.05
N VAL A 143 19.05 12.29 -8.83
CA VAL A 143 19.78 11.01 -8.64
C VAL A 143 18.83 9.85 -8.40
N VAL A 144 18.87 8.89 -9.32
CA VAL A 144 18.22 7.58 -9.22
C VAL A 144 18.71 6.89 -7.95
N ILE A 145 17.81 6.70 -6.99
CA ILE A 145 18.04 5.93 -5.77
C ILE A 145 18.54 4.54 -6.20
N SER A 146 19.81 4.23 -5.94
CA SER A 146 20.39 2.94 -6.30
C SER A 146 19.67 1.82 -5.55
N GLU A 147 19.25 0.79 -6.28
CA GLU A 147 18.56 -0.39 -5.73
C GLU A 147 19.41 -1.12 -4.65
N GLU A 148 20.73 -0.91 -4.65
CA GLU A 148 21.68 -1.40 -3.65
C GLU A 148 21.40 -0.86 -2.22
N LEU A 149 20.82 0.33 -2.10
CA LEU A 149 20.38 0.91 -0.81
C LEU A 149 19.03 0.37 -0.34
N LYS A 150 18.22 -0.22 -1.22
CA LYS A 150 16.98 -0.92 -0.85
C LYS A 150 17.25 -2.36 -0.39
N GLU A 151 18.19 -3.05 -1.02
CA GLU A 151 18.52 -4.44 -0.67
C GLU A 151 19.37 -4.58 0.59
N SER A 152 20.19 -3.58 0.93
CA SER A 152 21.00 -3.58 2.16
C SER A 152 20.21 -3.16 3.41
N VAL A 153 18.97 -2.71 3.25
CA VAL A 153 18.12 -2.14 4.30
C VAL A 153 16.91 -3.06 4.52
N GLY A 154 17.15 -4.36 4.66
CA GLY A 154 16.30 -5.19 5.52
C GLY A 154 16.46 -4.65 6.94
N ILE A 155 15.54 -3.79 7.40
CA ILE A 155 15.69 -3.05 8.66
C ILE A 155 15.53 -3.99 9.85
N ALA A 156 16.59 -4.74 10.15
CA ALA A 156 16.71 -5.53 11.37
C ALA A 156 17.07 -4.60 12.52
N VAL A 157 16.08 -4.13 13.30
CA VAL A 157 16.33 -3.33 14.50
C VAL A 157 16.47 -4.25 15.70
N SER A 158 17.58 -4.14 16.40
CA SER A 158 17.86 -4.95 17.60
C SER A 158 17.75 -4.11 18.87
N TYR A 159 17.03 -4.63 19.87
CA TYR A 159 16.92 -4.03 21.20
C TYR A 159 17.42 -4.99 22.27
N ASN A 160 17.98 -4.43 23.33
CA ASN A 160 18.21 -5.19 24.55
C ASN A 160 16.88 -5.49 25.24
N LEU A 161 16.76 -6.67 25.87
CA LEU A 161 15.54 -7.04 26.60
C LEU A 161 15.19 -6.01 27.69
N SER A 162 16.20 -5.46 28.38
CA SER A 162 16.02 -4.42 29.40
C SER A 162 15.32 -3.17 28.85
N GLU A 163 15.62 -2.77 27.63
CA GLU A 163 14.99 -1.63 26.96
C GLU A 163 13.54 -1.92 26.60
N LEU A 164 13.24 -3.12 26.10
CA LEU A 164 11.87 -3.53 25.79
C LEU A 164 10.99 -3.66 27.04
N VAL A 165 11.57 -4.09 28.17
CA VAL A 165 10.91 -4.10 29.47
C VAL A 165 10.68 -2.67 29.96
N GLY A 166 11.68 -1.78 29.84
CA GLY A 166 11.56 -0.37 30.19
C GLY A 166 10.50 0.38 29.35
N LYS A 167 10.35 0.01 28.08
CA LYS A 167 9.29 0.51 27.19
C LYS A 167 7.92 -0.12 27.46
N GLY A 168 7.83 -1.12 28.35
CA GLY A 168 6.60 -1.85 28.68
C GLY A 168 6.12 -2.80 27.59
N VAL A 169 6.93 -3.04 26.54
CA VAL A 169 6.58 -3.93 25.44
C VAL A 169 6.61 -5.38 25.92
N VAL A 170 7.66 -5.76 26.64
CA VAL A 170 7.77 -7.08 27.27
C VAL A 170 7.37 -6.96 28.74
N VAL A 171 6.37 -7.75 29.15
CA VAL A 171 5.83 -7.77 30.51
C VAL A 171 6.36 -8.95 31.30
N ARG A 172 6.47 -10.13 30.68
CA ARG A 172 7.03 -11.33 31.31
C ARG A 172 7.92 -12.08 30.32
N VAL A 173 8.88 -12.80 30.88
CA VAL A 173 9.79 -13.69 30.16
C VAL A 173 9.72 -15.05 30.84
N ASN A 174 9.82 -16.12 30.06
CA ASN A 174 9.72 -17.49 30.56
C ASN A 174 10.63 -17.72 31.77
N GLU A 175 10.06 -18.35 32.80
CA GLU A 175 10.69 -18.54 34.10
C GLU A 175 11.88 -19.50 34.06
N ILE A 176 11.92 -20.40 33.07
CA ILE A 176 12.97 -21.40 32.88
C ILE A 176 14.34 -20.76 32.58
N LEU A 177 14.36 -19.54 32.03
CA LEU A 177 15.61 -18.85 31.72
C LEU A 177 16.30 -18.30 32.98
N SER A 178 17.58 -18.61 33.13
CA SER A 178 18.38 -18.10 34.25
C SER A 178 18.49 -16.56 34.22
N LYS A 179 18.57 -15.92 35.39
CA LYS A 179 18.68 -14.46 35.51
C LYS A 179 19.91 -13.87 34.79
N LYS A 180 20.98 -14.66 34.62
CA LYS A 180 22.19 -14.26 33.87
C LYS A 180 21.91 -14.20 32.37
N VAL A 181 21.25 -15.21 31.82
CA VAL A 181 20.87 -15.26 30.40
C VAL A 181 19.89 -14.13 30.08
N ARG A 182 18.91 -13.86 30.95
CA ARG A 182 17.94 -12.78 30.73
C ARG A 182 18.58 -11.39 30.54
N LYS A 183 19.70 -11.12 31.20
CA LYS A 183 20.39 -9.82 31.08
C LYS A 183 21.11 -9.64 29.75
N GLY A 184 21.49 -10.73 29.09
CA GLY A 184 22.20 -10.73 27.81
C GLY A 184 21.31 -11.00 26.59
N LEU A 185 19.97 -10.98 26.76
CA LEU A 185 19.04 -11.20 25.67
C LEU A 185 18.91 -9.97 24.78
N GLN A 186 19.08 -10.19 23.49
CA GLN A 186 18.80 -9.24 22.42
C GLN A 186 17.61 -9.73 21.62
N VAL A 187 16.74 -8.81 21.24
CA VAL A 187 15.54 -9.09 20.44
C VAL A 187 15.65 -8.26 19.17
N SER A 188 15.72 -8.95 18.04
CA SER A 188 15.86 -8.38 16.71
C SER A 188 14.52 -8.47 15.99
N PHE A 189 14.12 -7.35 15.39
CA PHE A 189 12.90 -7.21 14.62
C PHE A 189 13.27 -6.99 13.17
N GLU A 190 12.96 -7.96 12.32
CA GLU A 190 13.21 -7.92 10.89
C GLU A 190 11.87 -7.80 10.16
N PHE A 191 11.75 -6.84 9.26
CA PHE A 191 10.51 -6.62 8.51
C PHE A 191 10.62 -7.27 7.13
N ASN A 192 9.64 -8.10 6.82
CA ASN A 192 9.45 -8.68 5.49
C ASN A 192 8.17 -8.07 4.89
N ASP A 193 8.01 -8.07 3.56
CA ASP A 193 6.89 -7.41 2.87
C ASP A 193 5.49 -7.76 3.43
N GLU A 194 5.35 -8.95 4.04
CA GLU A 194 4.09 -9.48 4.56
C GLU A 194 4.00 -9.58 6.10
N GLY A 195 5.05 -9.20 6.85
CA GLY A 195 5.06 -9.37 8.31
C GLY A 195 6.35 -8.91 9.00
N CYS A 196 6.51 -9.28 10.27
CA CYS A 196 7.71 -9.01 11.04
C CYS A 196 8.23 -10.31 11.68
N LEU A 197 9.46 -10.69 11.38
CA LEU A 197 10.18 -11.78 12.03
C LEU A 197 10.85 -11.25 13.29
N ILE A 198 10.61 -11.91 14.41
CA ILE A 198 11.23 -11.58 15.69
C ILE A 198 12.19 -12.70 16.08
N GLN A 199 13.46 -12.36 16.19
CA GLN A 199 14.52 -13.26 16.62
C GLN A 199 15.01 -12.86 18.01
N ILE A 200 15.25 -13.86 18.86
CA ILE A 200 15.77 -13.65 20.22
C ILE A 200 17.13 -14.32 20.31
N LEU A 201 18.15 -13.51 20.56
CA LEU A 201 19.56 -13.87 20.54
C LEU A 201 20.17 -13.72 21.94
N HIS A 202 21.10 -14.59 22.29
CA HIS A 202 21.97 -14.45 23.45
C HIS A 202 23.42 -14.68 23.03
N GLN A 203 24.30 -13.68 23.15
CA GLN A 203 25.71 -13.80 22.74
C GLN A 203 25.85 -14.38 21.31
N SER A 204 25.04 -13.87 20.37
CA SER A 204 24.97 -14.32 18.97
C SER A 204 24.40 -15.73 18.72
N THR A 205 23.94 -16.43 19.76
CA THR A 205 23.19 -17.70 19.60
C THR A 205 21.69 -17.43 19.51
N LEU A 206 21.02 -17.97 18.49
CA LEU A 206 19.57 -17.88 18.34
C LEU A 206 18.89 -18.82 19.34
N LEU A 207 18.11 -18.24 20.25
CA LEU A 207 17.35 -19.00 21.25
C LEU A 207 15.94 -19.31 20.78
N LYS A 208 15.29 -18.33 20.14
CA LYS A 208 13.93 -18.47 19.64
C LYS A 208 13.67 -17.51 18.50
N GLU A 209 12.86 -17.93 17.55
CA GLU A 209 12.32 -17.09 16.49
C GLU A 209 10.81 -17.33 16.37
N PHE A 210 10.09 -16.29 15.98
CA PHE A 210 8.68 -16.39 15.61
C PHE A 210 8.29 -15.24 14.68
N ALA A 211 7.31 -15.48 13.81
CA ALA A 211 6.82 -14.49 12.86
C ALA A 211 5.49 -13.88 13.32
N LEU A 212 5.37 -12.56 13.15
CA LEU A 212 4.13 -11.81 13.27
C LEU A 212 3.60 -11.50 11.86
N THR A 213 2.51 -12.15 11.48
CA THR A 213 1.82 -11.89 10.22
C THR A 213 0.97 -10.62 10.29
N ARG A 214 0.54 -10.10 9.14
CA ARG A 214 -0.43 -8.99 9.07
C ARG A 214 -1.73 -9.27 9.82
N GLU A 215 -2.21 -10.51 9.81
CA GLU A 215 -3.40 -10.90 10.57
C GLU A 215 -3.19 -10.75 12.08
N HIS A 216 -2.02 -11.12 12.60
CA HIS A 216 -1.69 -10.89 14.00
C HIS A 216 -1.69 -9.40 14.33
N ILE A 217 -1.10 -8.56 13.47
CA ILE A 217 -1.07 -7.09 13.66
C ILE A 217 -2.49 -6.50 13.62
N PHE A 218 -3.34 -6.98 12.72
CA PHE A 218 -4.75 -6.59 12.64
C PHE A 218 -5.52 -7.01 13.91
N ASN A 219 -5.30 -8.22 14.40
CA ASN A 219 -5.92 -8.69 15.65
C ASN A 219 -5.44 -7.89 16.87
N MET A 220 -4.18 -7.42 16.88
CA MET A 220 -3.69 -6.50 17.91
C MET A 220 -4.44 -5.16 17.89
N GLN A 221 -4.97 -4.71 16.75
CA GLN A 221 -5.77 -3.48 16.68
C GLN A 221 -7.14 -3.59 17.35
N ALA A 222 -7.75 -4.79 17.33
CA ALA A 222 -9.00 -5.05 18.01
C ALA A 222 -8.82 -5.30 19.53
N SER A 223 -7.58 -5.54 19.98
CA SER A 223 -7.28 -5.84 21.38
C SER A 223 -7.34 -4.61 22.32
N LEU A 224 -7.64 -4.85 23.60
CA LEU A 224 -7.69 -3.80 24.63
C LEU A 224 -6.27 -3.30 24.95
N LYS A 225 -6.16 -2.07 25.47
CA LYS A 225 -4.87 -1.40 25.75
C LYS A 225 -3.95 -2.18 26.70
N THR A 226 -4.51 -3.05 27.52
CA THR A 226 -3.81 -3.85 28.55
C THR A 226 -3.65 -5.31 28.15
N THR A 227 -4.07 -5.71 26.95
CA THR A 227 -3.97 -7.10 26.51
C THR A 227 -2.51 -7.51 26.39
N VAL A 228 -2.16 -8.60 27.08
CA VAL A 228 -0.84 -9.21 27.06
C VAL A 228 -0.99 -10.60 26.45
N LEU A 229 -0.24 -10.86 25.39
CA LEU A 229 -0.27 -12.16 24.70
C LEU A 229 1.10 -12.85 24.79
N PRO A 230 1.12 -14.19 24.92
CA PRO A 230 2.34 -14.96 24.81
C PRO A 230 2.79 -15.11 23.35
N TYR A 231 4.09 -15.09 23.13
CA TYR A 231 4.72 -15.28 21.82
C TYR A 231 5.93 -16.22 21.93
N GLY A 232 6.24 -16.90 20.82
CA GLY A 232 7.33 -17.87 20.73
C GLY A 232 7.19 -19.04 21.70
N ASP A 233 6.01 -19.68 21.75
CA ASP A 233 5.70 -20.79 22.66
C ASP A 233 5.81 -20.42 24.15
N ASN A 234 5.15 -19.33 24.55
CA ASN A 234 5.21 -18.79 25.91
C ASN A 234 6.65 -18.39 26.34
N PHE A 235 7.46 -17.95 25.38
CA PHE A 235 8.81 -17.47 25.67
C PHE A 235 8.80 -16.01 26.17
N LEU A 236 8.04 -15.14 25.50
CA LEU A 236 7.77 -13.76 25.93
C LEU A 236 6.27 -13.50 26.07
N TRP A 237 5.90 -12.67 27.04
CA TRP A 237 4.57 -12.07 27.12
C TRP A 237 4.70 -10.60 26.82
N MET A 238 4.04 -10.16 25.75
CA MET A 238 4.15 -8.80 25.25
C MET A 238 2.81 -8.08 25.30
N ASN A 239 2.84 -6.80 25.66
CA ASN A 239 1.68 -5.93 25.57
C ASN A 239 1.39 -5.62 24.10
N THR A 240 0.22 -6.00 23.61
CA THR A 240 -0.15 -5.91 22.18
C THR A 240 -0.18 -4.47 21.67
N LEU A 241 -0.68 -3.53 22.48
CA LEU A 241 -0.75 -2.12 22.12
C LEU A 241 0.65 -1.51 21.96
N LEU A 242 1.53 -1.78 22.93
CA LEU A 242 2.89 -1.24 22.95
C LEU A 242 3.77 -1.92 21.91
N LEU A 243 3.61 -3.22 21.70
CA LEU A 243 4.26 -3.97 20.63
C LEU A 243 3.84 -3.42 19.26
N ARG A 244 2.54 -3.21 19.01
CA ARG A 244 2.08 -2.61 17.76
C ARG A 244 2.65 -1.21 17.54
N ARG A 245 2.72 -0.38 18.60
CA ARG A 245 3.34 0.95 18.51
C ARG A 245 4.83 0.88 18.21
N LEU A 246 5.55 -0.07 18.81
CA LEU A 246 6.96 -0.31 18.53
C LEU A 246 7.14 -0.75 17.07
N LEU A 247 6.36 -1.72 16.59
CA LEU A 247 6.42 -2.18 15.21
C LEU A 247 6.10 -1.06 14.21
N ALA A 248 5.07 -0.25 14.49
CA ALA A 248 4.74 0.90 13.65
C ALA A 248 5.85 1.97 13.68
N TRP A 249 6.55 2.11 14.80
CA TRP A 249 7.69 3.03 14.92
C TRP A 249 8.89 2.52 14.12
N ILE A 250 9.27 1.24 14.28
CA ILE A 250 10.35 0.62 13.50
C ILE A 250 10.03 0.68 12.00
N ALA A 251 8.80 0.31 11.62
CA ALA A 251 8.35 0.40 10.23
C ALA A 251 8.37 1.84 9.70
N ALA A 252 8.01 2.85 10.51
CA ALA A 252 8.10 4.25 10.10
C ALA A 252 9.56 4.76 10.01
N GLU A 253 10.48 4.16 10.76
CA GLU A 253 11.91 4.48 10.67
C GLU A 253 12.59 3.79 9.49
N GLY A 254 12.08 2.62 9.08
CA GLY A 254 12.60 1.84 7.97
C GLY A 254 11.85 1.99 6.63
N ALA A 255 10.63 2.53 6.61
CA ALA A 255 9.88 2.78 5.38
C ALA A 255 10.36 4.07 4.69
N ILE A 256 11.56 4.02 4.12
CA ILE A 256 12.01 4.87 3.00
C ILE A 256 12.53 3.98 1.90
#